data_AF-A0A7C6T057-F1
#
_entry.id   AF-A0A7C6T057-F1
#
_cell.length_a   1.000
_cell.length_b   1.000
_cell.length_c   1.000
_cell.angle_alpha   90.00
_cell.angle_beta   90.00
_cell.angle_gamma   90.00
#
_symmetry.space_group_name_H-M   'P 1'
#
loop_
_entity.id
_entity.type
_entity.pdbx_description
1 polymer ?
#
loop_
_entity_poly.entity_id
_entity_poly.type
_entity_poly.pdbx_seq_one_letter_code
_entity_poly.pdbx_strand_id
1 'polypeptide(L)'
;MSSVKGMSAVEAHNALLRDIAVTEKTGGADSKLLKTCQDFESVFLTMIWKEMQKSSKVDLGVFGAFAEDAMGRSWAKSGGIGLAKVIYKSMSKHLPN
;
A
#
# COMPACT_ATOMS: atom_id res chain seq x y z
N MET A 1 -10.08 13.80 49.21
CA MET A 1 -10.21 12.40 48.72
C MET A 1 -11.08 12.45 47.47
N SER A 2 -10.48 12.11 46.32
CA SER A 2 -11.06 12.34 44.99
C SER A 2 -12.11 11.27 44.66
N SER A 3 -13.29 11.70 44.23
CA SER A 3 -14.42 10.84 43.88
C SER A 3 -14.21 10.25 42.48
N VAL A 4 -13.83 8.97 42.42
CA VAL A 4 -13.84 8.20 41.18
C VAL A 4 -15.30 7.84 40.90
N LYS A 5 -15.94 8.68 40.08
CA LYS A 5 -17.30 8.47 39.58
C LYS A 5 -17.24 7.27 38.63
N GLY A 6 -17.85 6.14 39.05
CA GLY A 6 -17.94 4.94 38.23
C GLY A 6 -18.66 5.24 36.92
N MET A 7 -18.02 4.93 35.79
CA MET A 7 -18.66 4.96 34.48
C MET A 7 -19.89 4.04 34.48
N SER A 8 -21.02 4.54 34.01
CA SER A 8 -22.23 3.73 33.86
C SER A 8 -22.02 2.68 32.76
N ALA A 9 -22.69 1.53 32.86
CA ALA A 9 -22.59 0.45 31.87
C ALA A 9 -22.93 0.92 30.43
N VAL A 10 -23.75 1.96 30.29
CA VAL A 10 -24.12 2.58 29.01
C VAL A 10 -22.98 3.41 28.44
N GLU A 11 -22.22 4.12 29.27
CA GLU A 11 -21.04 4.88 28.84
C GLU A 11 -19.90 3.95 28.42
N ALA A 12 -19.71 2.83 29.13
CA ALA A 12 -18.74 1.80 28.75
C ALA A 12 -19.10 1.15 27.39
N HIS A 13 -20.38 0.87 27.15
CA HIS A 13 -20.85 0.31 25.88
C HIS A 13 -20.67 1.30 24.71
N ASN A 14 -21.01 2.58 24.91
CA ASN A 14 -20.82 3.61 23.88
C ASN A 14 -19.34 3.91 23.59
N ALA A 15 -18.46 3.84 24.59
CA ALA A 15 -17.02 3.94 24.38
C ALA A 15 -16.50 2.78 23.52
N LEU A 16 -16.96 1.56 23.80
CA LEU A 16 -16.56 0.36 23.07
C LEU A 16 -17.05 0.38 21.60
N LEU A 17 -18.28 0.86 21.36
CA LEU A 17 -18.80 1.06 20.00
C LEU A 17 -18.02 2.14 19.23
N ARG A 18 -17.55 3.19 19.90
CA ARG A 18 -16.71 4.23 19.27
C ARG A 18 -15.33 3.69 18.89
N ASP A 19 -14.71 2.91 19.75
CA ASP A 19 -13.40 2.32 19.46
C ASP A 19 -13.48 1.32 18.30
N ILE A 20 -14.54 0.51 18.23
CA ILE A 20 -14.81 -0.38 17.09
C ILE A 20 -14.97 0.43 15.78
N ALA A 21 -15.75 1.52 15.81
CA ALA A 21 -15.97 2.36 14.63
C ALA A 21 -14.70 3.10 14.16
N VAL A 22 -13.81 3.49 15.07
CA VAL A 22 -12.49 4.08 14.74
C VAL A 22 -11.56 3.03 14.13
N THR A 23 -11.61 1.79 14.63
CA THR A 23 -10.78 0.68 14.16
C THR A 23 -11.15 0.23 12.74
N GLU A 24 -12.44 0.20 12.39
CA GLU A 24 -12.88 -0.08 11.02
C GLU A 24 -12.49 1.03 10.02
N LYS A 25 -12.59 2.30 10.42
CA LYS A 25 -12.22 3.43 9.57
C LYS A 25 -10.73 3.46 9.23
N THR A 26 -9.88 3.10 10.19
CA THR A 26 -8.42 3.17 10.05
C THR A 26 -7.85 1.92 9.38
N GLY A 27 -8.30 0.71 9.73
CA GLY A 27 -7.80 -0.53 9.13
C GLY A 27 -8.12 -0.67 7.63
N GLY A 28 -9.30 -0.23 7.20
CA GLY A 28 -9.70 -0.27 5.78
C GLY A 28 -9.03 0.80 4.91
N ALA A 29 -8.84 2.02 5.45
CA ALA A 29 -8.17 3.11 4.75
C ALA A 29 -6.69 2.83 4.53
N ASP A 30 -6.03 2.22 5.52
CA ASP A 30 -4.61 1.88 5.47
C ASP A 30 -4.30 0.80 4.43
N SER A 31 -5.14 -0.25 4.38
CA SER A 31 -5.05 -1.30 3.34
C SER A 31 -5.26 -0.75 1.93
N LYS A 32 -6.22 0.18 1.75
CA LYS A 32 -6.49 0.82 0.46
C LYS A 32 -5.34 1.72 0.01
N LEU A 33 -4.74 2.48 0.94
CA LEU A 33 -3.57 3.32 0.66
C LEU A 33 -2.39 2.46 0.22
N LEU A 34 -2.07 1.40 0.97
CA LEU A 34 -0.99 0.48 0.61
C LEU A 34 -1.20 -0.13 -0.78
N LYS A 35 -2.42 -0.58 -1.08
CA LYS A 35 -2.77 -1.12 -2.40
C LYS A 35 -2.57 -0.08 -3.51
N THR A 36 -2.99 1.16 -3.28
CA THR A 36 -2.81 2.26 -4.24
C THR A 36 -1.32 2.53 -4.50
N CYS A 37 -0.48 2.47 -3.46
CA CYS A 37 0.97 2.60 -3.61
C CYS A 37 1.58 1.42 -4.40
N GLN A 38 1.07 0.20 -4.24
CA GLN A 38 1.48 -0.97 -5.02
C GLN A 38 1.07 -0.86 -6.49
N ASP A 39 -0.15 -0.39 -6.76
CA ASP A 39 -0.64 -0.15 -8.13
C ASP A 39 0.21 0.92 -8.83
N PHE A 40 0.58 2.00 -8.11
CA PHE A 40 1.50 3.01 -8.62
C PHE A 40 2.88 2.43 -8.97
N GLU A 41 3.46 1.62 -8.08
CA GLU A 41 4.76 0.98 -8.32
C GLU A 41 4.72 0.09 -9.57
N SER A 42 3.63 -0.64 -9.80
CA SER A 42 3.46 -1.48 -11.00
C SER A 42 3.50 -0.66 -12.30
N VAL A 43 2.77 0.47 -12.34
CA VAL A 43 2.77 1.37 -13.49
C VAL A 43 4.15 1.99 -13.70
N PHE A 44 4.79 2.44 -12.63
CA PHE A 44 6.12 3.05 -12.68
C PHE A 44 7.18 2.07 -13.18
N LEU A 45 7.17 0.84 -12.69
CA LEU A 45 8.09 -0.21 -13.15
C LEU A 45 7.89 -0.52 -14.63
N THR A 46 6.63 -0.56 -15.09
CA THR A 46 6.33 -0.73 -16.52
C THR A 46 6.91 0.41 -17.36
N MET A 47 6.86 1.65 -16.88
CA MET A 47 7.46 2.80 -17.57
C MET A 47 8.99 2.69 -17.66
N ILE A 48 9.65 2.42 -16.53
CA ILE A 48 11.12 2.26 -16.51
C ILE A 48 11.56 1.11 -17.40
N TRP A 49 10.85 -0.02 -17.34
CA TRP A 49 11.17 -1.19 -18.16
C TRP A 49 11.14 -0.87 -19.66
N LYS A 50 10.10 -0.18 -20.12
CA LYS A 50 10.00 0.27 -21.51
C LYS A 50 11.15 1.20 -21.91
N GLU A 51 11.56 2.11 -21.03
CA GLU A 51 12.71 2.98 -21.29
C GLU A 51 14.05 2.23 -21.29
N MET A 52 14.19 1.21 -20.43
CA MET A 52 15.36 0.32 -20.43
C MET A 52 15.45 -0.48 -21.73
N GLN A 53 14.34 -1.02 -22.24
CA GLN A 53 14.29 -1.71 -23.53
C GLN A 53 14.70 -0.80 -24.68
N LYS A 54 14.17 0.44 -24.72
CA LYS A 54 14.56 1.44 -25.73
C LYS A 54 16.05 1.77 -25.66
N SER A 55 16.57 2.00 -24.46
CA SER A 55 17.96 2.45 -24.25
C SER A 55 18.99 1.36 -24.52
N SER A 56 18.65 0.10 -24.24
CA SER A 56 19.58 -1.02 -24.38
C SER A 56 19.75 -1.48 -25.82
N LYS A 57 18.93 -1.00 -26.79
CA LYS A 57 18.86 -1.54 -28.16
C LYS A 57 18.70 -3.07 -28.20
N VAL A 58 18.23 -3.65 -27.10
CA VAL A 58 18.03 -5.09 -26.95
C VAL A 58 16.70 -5.39 -27.64
N ASP A 59 16.79 -5.63 -28.95
CA ASP A 59 15.69 -6.22 -29.70
C ASP A 59 15.61 -7.71 -29.36
N LEU A 60 14.75 -8.03 -28.41
CA LEU A 60 14.48 -9.42 -28.02
C LEU A 60 13.64 -10.17 -29.07
N GLY A 61 13.22 -9.49 -30.15
CA GLY A 61 12.41 -10.08 -31.21
C GLY A 61 11.19 -10.81 -30.64
N VAL A 62 10.94 -12.03 -31.14
CA VAL A 62 9.84 -12.90 -30.71
C VAL A 62 9.89 -13.24 -29.21
N PHE A 63 11.05 -13.14 -28.56
CA PHE A 63 11.20 -13.40 -27.12
C PHE A 63 10.90 -12.19 -26.23
N GLY A 64 10.64 -11.01 -26.80
CA GLY A 64 10.39 -9.78 -26.04
C GLY A 64 9.22 -9.91 -25.06
N ALA A 65 8.11 -10.49 -25.50
CA ALA A 65 6.93 -10.72 -24.65
C ALA A 65 7.21 -11.73 -23.52
N PHE A 66 8.02 -12.76 -23.78
CA PHE A 66 8.40 -13.74 -22.76
C PHE A 66 9.35 -13.15 -21.72
N ALA A 67 10.30 -12.31 -22.14
CA ALA A 67 11.20 -11.62 -21.24
C ALA A 67 10.47 -10.55 -20.40
N GLU A 68 9.53 -9.82 -21.00
CA GLU A 68 8.63 -8.90 -20.29
C GLU A 68 7.85 -9.61 -19.19
N ASP A 69 7.23 -10.74 -19.52
CA ASP A 69 6.45 -11.51 -18.56
C ASP A 69 7.35 -12.13 -17.47
N ALA A 70 8.52 -12.66 -17.82
CA ALA A 70 9.48 -13.21 -16.86
C ALA A 70 10.00 -12.14 -15.88
N MET A 71 10.35 -10.95 -16.38
CA MET A 71 10.82 -9.86 -15.53
C MET A 71 9.70 -9.22 -14.73
N GLY A 72 8.51 -9.05 -15.31
CA GLY A 72 7.33 -8.61 -14.57
C GLY A 72 7.00 -9.56 -13.41
N ARG A 73 7.02 -10.88 -13.65
CA ARG A 73 6.83 -11.89 -12.59
C ARG A 73 7.95 -11.87 -11.55
N SER A 74 9.20 -11.66 -11.97
CA SER A 74 10.36 -11.56 -11.07
C SER A 74 10.24 -10.37 -10.11
N TRP A 75 9.87 -9.21 -10.65
CA TRP A 75 9.62 -8.00 -9.87
C TRP A 75 8.41 -8.16 -8.96
N ALA A 76 7.30 -8.71 -9.46
CA ALA A 76 6.13 -8.97 -8.63
C ALA A 76 6.42 -9.95 -7.49
N LYS A 77 7.13 -11.07 -7.75
CA LYS A 77 7.52 -12.05 -6.73
C LYS A 77 8.47 -11.46 -5.67
N SER A 78 9.33 -10.55 -6.06
CA SER A 78 10.24 -9.85 -5.13
C SER A 78 9.54 -8.75 -4.32
N GLY A 79 8.25 -8.49 -4.56
CA GLY A 79 7.52 -7.41 -3.90
C GLY A 79 7.84 -6.03 -4.49
N GLY A 80 8.17 -5.98 -5.77
CA GLY A 80 8.58 -4.77 -6.50
C GLY A 80 10.02 -4.37 -6.22
N ILE A 81 10.30 -3.08 -6.38
CA ILE A 81 11.57 -2.45 -5.96
C ILE A 81 11.46 -1.85 -4.55
N GLY A 82 10.28 -1.96 -3.92
CA GLY A 82 9.98 -1.44 -2.59
C GLY A 82 9.50 0.02 -2.58
N LEU A 83 9.24 0.60 -3.75
CA LEU A 83 8.80 2.00 -3.87
C LEU A 83 7.44 2.21 -3.22
N ALA A 84 6.52 1.23 -3.34
CA ALA A 84 5.22 1.30 -2.69
C ALA A 84 5.33 1.50 -1.18
N LYS A 85 6.30 0.83 -0.52
CA LYS A 85 6.52 0.95 0.93
C LYS A 85 7.07 2.33 1.32
N VAL A 86 7.95 2.89 0.49
CA VAL A 86 8.52 4.23 0.73
C VAL A 86 7.43 5.28 0.62
N ILE A 87 6.61 5.21 -0.43
CA ILE A 87 5.50 6.15 -0.65
C ILE A 87 4.46 5.98 0.45
N TYR A 88 4.06 4.74 0.76
CA TYR A 88 3.13 4.45 1.85
C TYR A 88 3.61 5.02 3.18
N LYS A 89 4.88 4.80 3.56
CA LYS A 89 5.47 5.33 4.81
C LYS A 89 5.53 6.86 4.84
N SER A 90 5.61 7.50 3.68
CA SER A 90 5.55 8.96 3.57
C SER A 90 4.12 9.45 3.72
N MET A 91 3.18 8.86 2.97
CA MET A 91 1.78 9.28 2.95
C MET A 91 1.03 8.95 4.24
N SER A 92 1.29 7.80 4.88
CA SER A 92 0.63 7.40 6.12
C SER A 92 0.94 8.32 7.30
N LYS A 93 2.04 9.10 7.22
CA LYS A 93 2.36 10.14 8.20
C LYS A 93 1.53 11.42 8.01
N HIS A 94 0.92 11.59 6.85
CA HIS A 94 0.20 12.79 6.44
C HIS A 94 -1.30 12.57 6.24
N LEU A 95 -1.78 11.31 6.23
CA LEU A 95 -3.21 11.03 6.28
C LEU A 95 -3.74 11.29 7.70
N PRO A 96 -4.77 12.13 7.87
CA PRO A 96 -5.45 12.26 9.16
C PRO A 96 -6.16 10.94 9.49
N ASN A 97 -5.98 10.46 10.72
CA ASN A 97 -6.72 9.32 11.29
C ASN A 97 -8.23 9.59 11.34
#